data_AF-A0A0V1F910-F1
#
_entry.id   AF-A0A0V1F910-F1
#
_cell.length_a   1.000
_cell.length_b   1.000
_cell.length_c   1.000
_cell.angle_alpha   90.00
_cell.angle_beta   90.00
_cell.angle_gamma   90.00
#
_symmetry.space_group_name_H-M   'P 1'
#
loop_
_entity.id
_entity.type
_entity.pdbx_description
1 polymer ?
#
loop_
_entity_poly.entity_id
_entity_poly.type
_entity_poly.pdbx_seq_one_letter_code
_entity_poly.pdbx_strand_id
1 'polypeptide(L)'
;MRGKLLPVVYCLTVRKDLPTYSRIFKVLHSKAKELGVQLDPAKFVCDFETALMPTIQGDFPNTRVQGSFFHFCQAVLRQVGRLGLRT
;
A
#
# COMPACT_ATOMS: atom_id res chain seq x y z
N MET A 1 -21.03 6.56 7.55
CA MET A 1 -20.58 7.48 6.48
C MET A 1 -19.96 6.65 5.36
N ARG A 2 -20.46 6.73 4.11
CA ARG A 2 -19.80 6.10 2.95
C ARG A 2 -18.67 7.02 2.51
N GLY A 3 -17.42 6.62 2.75
CA GLY A 3 -16.26 7.34 2.23
C GLY A 3 -16.18 7.23 0.71
N LYS A 4 -15.67 8.26 0.04
CA LYS A 4 -15.31 8.19 -1.38
C LYS A 4 -13.86 7.73 -1.49
N LEU A 5 -13.60 6.75 -2.34
CA LEU A 5 -12.24 6.33 -2.71
C LEU A 5 -11.85 7.05 -3.99
N LEU A 6 -10.81 7.88 -3.94
CA LEU A 6 -10.26 8.52 -5.14
C LEU A 6 -8.79 8.10 -5.30
N PRO A 7 -8.38 7.62 -6.49
CA PRO A 7 -6.97 7.44 -6.79
C PRO A 7 -6.32 8.81 -6.97
N VAL A 8 -5.36 9.12 -6.09
CA VAL A 8 -4.67 10.42 -6.06
C VAL A 8 -3.28 10.38 -6.69
N VAL A 9 -2.63 9.21 -6.68
CA VAL A 9 -1.25 9.03 -7.15
C VAL A 9 -1.15 7.66 -7.83
N TYR A 10 -0.45 7.63 -8.96
CA TYR A 10 -0.06 6.39 -9.66
C TYR A 10 1.46 6.30 -9.68
N CYS A 11 2.00 5.12 -9.37
CA CYS A 11 3.44 4.84 -9.41
C CYS A 11 3.68 3.61 -10.27
N LEU A 12 4.46 3.77 -11.35
CA LEU A 12 4.92 2.67 -12.18
C LEU A 12 6.35 2.32 -11.80
N THR A 13 6.59 1.07 -11.40
CA THR A 13 7.93 0.60 -11.01
C THR A 13 8.24 -0.75 -11.63
N VAL A 14 9.54 -0.99 -11.84
CA VAL A 14 10.05 -2.29 -12.31
C VAL A 14 10.29 -3.24 -11.14
N ARG A 15 10.52 -2.71 -9.94
CA ARG A 15 10.86 -3.46 -8.74
C ARG A 15 9.86 -3.18 -7.62
N LYS A 16 9.82 -4.12 -6.68
CA LYS A 16 9.00 -4.11 -5.45
C LYS A 16 9.87 -4.29 -4.21
N ASP A 17 10.96 -3.53 -4.15
CA ASP A 17 11.96 -3.62 -3.08
C ASP A 17 11.91 -2.38 -2.16
N LEU A 18 12.58 -2.48 -1.02
CA LEU A 18 12.65 -1.42 0.00
C LEU A 18 13.14 -0.09 -0.60
N PRO A 19 14.28 -0.05 -1.33
CA PRO A 19 14.76 1.19 -1.93
C PRO A 19 13.75 1.84 -2.89
N THR A 20 13.02 1.05 -3.66
CA THR A 20 11.99 1.54 -4.58
C THR A 20 10.83 2.17 -3.80
N TYR A 21 10.33 1.51 -2.76
CA TYR A 21 9.25 2.05 -1.93
C TYR A 21 9.68 3.30 -1.17
N SER A 22 10.86 3.30 -0.55
CA SER A 22 11.39 4.51 0.12
C SER A 22 11.53 5.67 -0.85
N ARG A 23 11.89 5.42 -2.11
CA ARG A 23 11.95 6.48 -3.14
C ARG A 23 10.56 7.02 -3.48
N ILE A 24 9.55 6.16 -3.60
CA ILE A 24 8.17 6.59 -3.84
C ILE A 24 7.69 7.52 -2.73
N PHE A 25 7.84 7.11 -1.46
CA PHE A 25 7.38 7.93 -0.34
C PHE A 25 8.15 9.25 -0.23
N LYS A 26 9.47 9.26 -0.50
CA LYS A 26 10.24 10.51 -0.58
C LYS A 26 9.66 11.48 -1.62
N VAL A 27 9.32 10.98 -2.81
CA VAL A 27 8.70 11.80 -3.86
C VAL A 27 7.32 12.30 -3.42
N LEU A 28 6.53 11.41 -2.79
CA LEU A 28 5.20 11.75 -2.28
C LEU A 28 5.26 12.85 -1.21
N HIS A 29 6.17 12.75 -0.25
CA HIS A 29 6.40 13.78 0.77
C HIS A 29 6.84 15.12 0.16
N SER A 30 7.74 15.10 -0.84
CA SER A 30 8.14 16.32 -1.54
C SER A 30 6.93 17.00 -2.19
N LYS A 31 6.08 16.24 -2.88
CA LYS A 31 4.87 16.78 -3.51
C LYS A 31 3.83 17.25 -2.51
N ALA A 32 3.64 16.53 -1.41
CA ALA A 32 2.75 16.98 -0.34
C ALA A 32 3.23 18.32 0.25
N LYS A 33 4.54 18.47 0.47
CA LYS A 33 5.15 19.72 0.94
C LYS A 33 4.96 20.87 -0.05
N GLU A 34 5.20 20.65 -1.34
CA GLU A 34 4.98 21.64 -2.41
C GLU A 34 3.52 22.14 -2.44
N LEU A 35 2.57 21.25 -2.15
CA LEU A 35 1.13 21.55 -2.12
C LEU A 35 0.64 22.06 -0.75
N GLY A 36 1.51 22.17 0.25
CA GLY A 36 1.11 22.55 1.62
C GLY A 36 0.22 21.50 2.32
N VAL A 37 0.27 20.24 1.88
CA VAL A 37 -0.52 19.13 2.43
C VAL A 37 0.34 18.34 3.42
N GLN A 38 -0.20 18.08 4.61
CA GLN A 38 0.40 17.16 5.57
C GLN A 38 -0.16 15.75 5.37
N LEU A 39 0.72 14.76 5.23
CA LEU A 39 0.36 13.35 5.19
C LEU A 39 0.52 12.75 6.59
N ASP A 40 -0.59 12.55 7.28
CA ASP A 40 -0.63 11.89 8.60
C ASP A 40 -1.78 10.87 8.65
N PRO A 41 -1.65 9.73 7.92
CA PRO A 41 -2.72 8.75 7.85
C PRO A 41 -2.82 7.96 9.16
N ALA A 42 -4.00 7.91 9.78
CA ALA A 42 -4.22 7.03 10.94
C ALA A 42 -4.12 5.53 10.57
N LYS A 43 -4.39 5.17 9.31
CA LYS A 43 -4.36 3.80 8.81
C LYS A 43 -3.80 3.73 7.40
N PHE A 44 -2.96 2.74 7.15
CA PHE A 44 -2.54 2.33 5.81
C PHE A 44 -3.09 0.94 5.50
N VAL A 45 -3.74 0.76 4.36
CA VAL A 45 -4.17 -0.56 3.87
C VAL A 45 -3.36 -0.87 2.62
N CYS A 46 -2.56 -1.94 2.66
CA CYS A 46 -1.69 -2.32 1.55
C CYS A 46 -1.69 -3.84 1.32
N ASP A 47 -1.04 -4.29 0.27
CA ASP A 47 -0.78 -5.72 0.07
C ASP A 47 0.24 -6.24 1.09
N PHE A 48 0.26 -7.56 1.28
CA PHE A 48 1.19 -8.26 2.16
C PHE A 48 2.58 -8.37 1.52
N GLU A 49 3.20 -7.22 1.26
CA GLU A 49 4.54 -7.15 0.70
C GLU A 49 5.58 -6.84 1.78
N THR A 50 6.57 -7.71 1.89
CA THR A 50 7.61 -7.67 2.93
C THR A 50 8.46 -6.41 2.90
N ALA A 51 8.63 -5.79 1.74
CA ALA A 51 9.35 -4.53 1.60
C ALA A 51 8.46 -3.29 1.86
N LEU A 52 7.18 -3.34 1.50
CA LEU A 52 6.29 -2.18 1.57
C LEU A 52 5.91 -1.87 3.02
N MET A 53 5.49 -2.88 3.78
CA MET A 53 5.05 -2.71 5.18
C MET A 53 6.09 -2.03 6.08
N PRO A 54 7.36 -2.47 6.15
CA PRO A 54 8.37 -1.79 6.97
C PRO A 54 8.69 -0.39 6.44
N THR A 55 8.61 -0.16 5.13
CA THR A 55 8.80 1.18 4.57
C THR A 55 7.73 2.14 5.07
N ILE A 56 6.45 1.74 5.01
CA ILE A 56 5.34 2.55 5.53
C ILE A 56 5.53 2.86 7.02
N GLN A 57 5.92 1.86 7.82
CA GLN A 57 6.12 2.06 9.25
C GLN A 57 7.29 3.02 9.56
N GLY A 58 8.34 2.99 8.73
CA GLY A 58 9.47 3.92 8.83
C GLY A 58 9.11 5.35 8.44
N ASP A 59 8.33 5.53 7.38
CA ASP A 59 7.93 6.86 6.88
C ASP A 59 6.76 7.47 7.68
N PHE A 60 5.87 6.63 8.23
CA PHE A 60 4.70 7.04 9.00
C PHE A 60 4.60 6.26 10.34
N PRO A 61 5.38 6.64 11.37
CA PRO A 61 5.53 5.84 12.59
C PRO A 61 4.24 5.69 13.40
N ASN A 62 3.33 6.65 13.32
CA ASN A 62 2.06 6.64 14.06
C ASN A 62 0.94 5.90 13.31
N THR A 63 1.18 5.47 12.06
CA THR A 63 0.17 4.84 11.24
C THR A 63 -0.01 3.38 11.60
N ARG A 64 -1.27 2.92 11.66
CA ARG A 64 -1.57 1.49 11.72
C ARG A 64 -1.52 0.89 10.31
N VAL A 65 -0.54 0.02 10.05
CA VAL A 65 -0.45 -0.75 8.80
C VAL A 65 -1.34 -2.00 8.89
N GLN A 66 -2.18 -2.22 7.88
CA GLN A 66 -3.07 -3.37 7.77
C GLN A 66 -2.99 -3.98 6.37
N GLY A 67 -2.98 -5.31 6.28
CA GLY A 67 -3.09 -6.00 5.00
C GLY A 67 -4.49 -5.90 4.38
N SER A 68 -4.56 -5.76 3.06
CA SER A 68 -5.79 -5.68 2.30
C SER A 68 -6.53 -7.03 2.33
N PHE A 69 -7.69 -7.05 3.00
CA PHE A 69 -8.55 -8.23 3.02
C PHE A 69 -9.03 -8.60 1.61
N PHE A 70 -9.35 -7.61 0.79
CA PHE A 70 -9.80 -7.83 -0.59
C PHE A 70 -8.75 -8.55 -1.44
N HIS A 71 -7.50 -8.04 -1.44
CA HIS A 71 -6.43 -8.66 -2.21
C HIS A 71 -6.01 -10.02 -1.63
N PHE A 72 -6.09 -10.18 -0.30
CA PHE A 72 -5.90 -11.47 0.34
C PHE A 72 -6.93 -12.50 -0.13
N CYS A 73 -8.23 -12.20 -0.06
CA CYS A 73 -9.28 -13.07 -0.56
C CYS A 73 -9.07 -13.40 -2.04
N GLN A 74 -8.71 -12.42 -2.85
CA GLN A 74 -8.42 -12.64 -4.26
C GLN A 74 -7.22 -13.60 -4.46
N ALA A 75 -6.16 -13.46 -3.66
CA ALA A 75 -5.01 -14.36 -3.69
C ALA A 75 -5.38 -15.79 -3.26
N VAL A 76 -6.18 -15.94 -2.19
CA VAL A 76 -6.70 -17.23 -1.73
C VAL A 76 -7.55 -17.90 -2.82
N LEU A 77 -8.50 -17.17 -3.41
CA LEU A 77 -9.36 -17.70 -4.46
C LEU A 77 -8.57 -18.14 -5.70
N ARG A 78 -7.55 -17.38 -6.10
CA ARG A 78 -6.62 -17.78 -7.18
C ARG A 78 -5.89 -19.08 -6.83
N GLN A 79 -5.45 -19.22 -5.58
CA GLN A 79 -4.74 -20.42 -5.13
C GLN A 79 -5.66 -21.64 -5.08
N VAL A 80 -6.88 -21.49 -4.57
CA VAL A 80 -7.92 -22.55 -4.57
C VAL A 80 -8.15 -23.05 -5.99
N GLY A 81 -8.32 -22.12 -6.96
CA GLY A 81 -8.46 -22.48 -8.37
C GLY A 81 -7.24 -23.20 -8.94
N ARG A 82 -6.03 -22.72 -8.65
CA ARG A 82 -4.76 -23.34 -9.09
C ARG A 82 -4.59 -24.77 -8.55
N LEU A 83 -5.09 -25.03 -7.35
CA LEU A 83 -5.03 -26.34 -6.70
C LEU A 83 -6.19 -27.27 -7.08
N GLY A 84 -7.15 -26.81 -7.90
CA GLY A 84 -8.32 -27.62 -8.27
C GLY A 84 -9.31 -27.84 -7.12
N LEU A 85 -9.23 -27.04 -6.05
CA LEU A 85 -10.11 -27.13 -4.88
C LEU A 85 -11.42 -26.36 -5.04
N ARG A 86 -11.73 -25.95 -6.27
CA ARG A 86 -12.97 -25.25 -6.60
C ARG A 86 -14.05 -26.30 -6.82
N THR A 87 -15.02 -26.34 -5.92
CA THR A 87 -16.23 -27.15 -6.04
C THR A 87 -17.14 -26.63 -7.14
#